data_AF-A0A528HY40-F1
#
_entry.id   AF-A0A528HY40-F1
#
_cell.length_a   1.000
_cell.length_b   1.000
_cell.length_c   1.000
_cell.angle_alpha   90.00
_cell.angle_beta   90.00
_cell.angle_gamma   90.00
#
_symmetry.space_group_name_H-M   'P 1'
#
loop_
_entity.id
_entity.type
_entity.pdbx_description
1 polymer ?
#
loop_
_entity_poly.entity_id
_entity_poly.type
_entity_poly.pdbx_seq_one_letter_code
_entity_poly.pdbx_strand_id
1 'polypeptide(L)'
;PKSSVETRAITKAELTAAISADPSLCPVPQAPIVEAPTEDEALAAFRKAQEASPLVWDRNNMPEISLALGQCDKNSSGPGVSCMTSIKMSPQAQPLDRVVGFAKGASGEWITTIN
;
A
#
# COMPACT_ATOMS: atom_id res chain seq x y z
N PRO A 1 29.13 47.26 -2.66
CA PRO A 1 28.10 46.93 -3.67
C PRO A 1 27.05 45.99 -3.07
N LYS A 2 25.86 46.51 -2.72
CA LYS A 2 24.75 45.69 -2.23
C LYS A 2 23.93 45.25 -3.45
N SER A 3 23.98 43.96 -3.76
CA SER A 3 23.15 43.36 -4.83
C SER A 3 21.70 43.40 -4.37
N SER A 4 20.90 44.27 -5.00
CA SER A 4 19.45 44.29 -4.81
C SER A 4 18.86 43.14 -5.61
N VAL A 5 18.31 42.13 -4.94
CA VAL A 5 17.51 41.09 -5.61
C VAL A 5 16.13 41.71 -5.86
N GLU A 6 15.85 42.05 -7.12
CA GLU A 6 14.51 42.50 -7.52
C GLU A 6 13.56 41.30 -7.56
N THR A 7 12.57 41.29 -6.66
CA THR A 7 11.50 40.29 -6.67
C THR A 7 10.42 40.74 -7.64
N ARG A 8 10.27 40.06 -8.78
CA ARG A 8 9.21 40.27 -9.77
C ARG A 8 8.33 39.02 -9.89
N ALA A 9 7.04 39.23 -10.18
CA ALA A 9 6.11 38.15 -10.52
C ALA A 9 6.46 37.48 -11.88
N ILE A 10 6.47 36.16 -11.88
CA ILE A 10 6.74 35.32 -13.06
C ILE A 10 5.44 35.15 -13.84
N THR A 11 5.48 35.27 -15.16
CA THR A 11 4.31 35.00 -16.02
C THR A 11 4.14 33.50 -16.26
N LYS A 12 2.92 33.08 -16.63
CA LYS A 12 2.64 31.68 -17.01
C LYS A 12 3.53 31.19 -18.15
N ALA A 13 3.83 32.06 -19.12
CA ALA A 13 4.67 31.72 -20.27
C ALA A 13 6.12 31.44 -19.85
N GLU A 14 6.68 32.28 -18.98
CA GLU A 14 8.04 32.10 -18.43
C GLU A 14 8.14 30.80 -17.62
N LEU A 15 7.13 30.50 -16.78
CA LEU A 15 7.08 29.24 -16.03
C LEU A 15 7.00 28.01 -16.96
N THR A 16 6.18 28.08 -18.01
CA THR A 16 6.00 26.97 -18.96
C THR A 16 7.28 26.73 -19.78
N ALA A 17 7.96 27.80 -20.20
CA ALA A 17 9.23 27.71 -20.90
C ALA A 17 10.33 27.10 -20.02
N ALA A 18 10.39 27.47 -18.73
CA ALA A 18 11.34 26.89 -17.78
C ALA A 18 11.10 25.38 -17.60
N ILE A 19 9.85 24.96 -17.39
CA ILE A 19 9.48 23.54 -17.29
C ILE A 19 9.79 22.77 -18.59
N SER A 20 9.58 23.40 -19.75
CA SER A 20 9.87 22.77 -21.04
C SER A 20 11.37 22.59 -21.28
N ALA A 21 12.18 23.54 -20.80
CA ALA A 21 13.64 23.48 -20.87
C ALA A 21 14.24 22.50 -19.85
N ASP A 22 13.60 22.36 -18.70
CA ASP A 22 13.99 21.40 -17.65
C ASP A 22 12.75 20.67 -17.10
N PRO A 23 12.42 19.50 -17.67
CA PRO A 23 11.29 18.69 -17.22
C PRO A 23 11.40 18.23 -15.77
N SER A 24 12.59 18.26 -15.15
CA SER A 24 12.76 17.91 -13.73
C SER A 24 12.18 18.96 -12.78
N LEU A 25 11.89 20.17 -13.27
CA LEU A 25 11.19 21.22 -12.53
C LEU A 25 9.71 20.90 -12.32
N CYS A 26 9.14 19.94 -13.05
CA CYS A 26 7.84 19.38 -12.72
C CYS A 26 7.96 18.53 -11.46
N PRO A 27 7.23 18.85 -10.38
CA PRO A 27 7.17 17.97 -9.22
C PRO A 27 6.68 16.60 -9.68
N VAL A 28 7.51 15.57 -9.53
CA VAL A 28 7.02 14.19 -9.64
C VAL A 28 5.97 14.03 -8.55
N PRO A 29 4.73 13.63 -8.85
CA PRO A 29 3.78 13.28 -7.82
C PRO A 29 4.42 12.20 -6.96
N GLN A 30 4.85 12.55 -5.76
CA GLN A 30 5.22 11.56 -4.77
C GLN A 30 3.91 10.85 -4.47
N ALA A 31 3.77 9.60 -4.95
CA ALA A 31 2.70 8.76 -4.50
C ALA A 31 2.73 8.83 -2.97
N PRO A 32 1.60 9.18 -2.31
CA PRO A 32 1.59 9.27 -0.86
C PRO A 32 2.15 7.95 -0.34
N ILE A 33 3.21 8.02 0.48
CA ILE A 33 3.77 6.82 1.11
C ILE A 33 2.68 6.28 2.00
N VAL A 34 1.94 5.29 1.49
CA VAL A 34 0.87 4.67 2.25
C VAL A 34 1.54 3.65 3.15
N GLU A 35 1.38 3.83 4.46
CA GLU A 35 1.90 2.88 5.42
C GLU A 35 1.28 1.50 5.14
N ALA A 36 2.11 0.52 4.81
CA ALA A 36 1.71 -0.83 4.47
C ALA A 36 2.30 -1.81 5.50
N PRO A 37 1.63 -2.95 5.76
CA PRO A 37 2.20 -3.98 6.60
C PRO A 37 3.45 -4.59 5.95
N THR A 38 4.35 -5.09 6.79
CA THR A 38 5.36 -6.07 6.35
C THR A 38 4.69 -7.40 5.98
N GLU A 39 5.40 -8.28 5.27
CA GLU A 39 4.87 -9.60 4.91
C GLU A 39 4.51 -10.43 6.14
N ASP A 40 5.33 -10.35 7.21
CA ASP A 40 5.06 -11.05 8.47
C ASP A 40 3.81 -10.51 9.18
N GLU A 41 3.63 -9.19 9.21
CA GLU A 41 2.42 -8.57 9.78
C GLU A 41 1.18 -8.90 8.96
N ALA A 42 1.29 -8.87 7.63
CA ALA A 42 0.21 -9.24 6.71
C ALA A 42 -0.18 -10.72 6.87
N LEU A 43 0.81 -11.61 6.98
CA LEU A 43 0.59 -13.02 7.20
C LEU A 43 -0.07 -13.28 8.56
N ALA A 44 0.41 -12.63 9.63
CA ALA A 44 -0.18 -12.75 10.96
C ALA A 44 -1.64 -12.25 10.97
N ALA A 45 -1.91 -11.11 10.35
CA ALA A 45 -3.26 -10.56 10.20
C ALA A 45 -4.18 -11.51 9.40
N PHE A 46 -3.67 -12.08 8.30
CA PHE A 46 -4.42 -12.98 7.45
C PHE A 46 -4.76 -14.29 8.16
N ARG A 47 -3.80 -14.87 8.91
CA ARG A 47 -4.03 -16.07 9.73
C ARG A 47 -5.08 -15.82 10.79
N LYS A 48 -4.99 -14.71 11.55
CA LYS A 48 -6.01 -14.30 12.53
C LYS A 48 -7.40 -14.19 11.88
N ALA A 49 -7.49 -13.61 10.68
CA ALA A 49 -8.76 -13.48 9.95
C ALA A 49 -9.33 -14.84 9.52
N GLN A 50 -8.48 -15.77 9.06
CA GLN A 50 -8.90 -17.14 8.73
C GLN A 50 -9.38 -17.91 9.97
N GLU A 51 -8.66 -17.81 11.09
CA GLU A 51 -9.04 -18.45 12.36
C GLU A 51 -10.39 -17.93 12.89
N ALA A 52 -10.65 -16.64 12.73
CA ALA A 52 -11.91 -16.00 13.12
C ALA A 52 -13.07 -16.32 12.16
N SER A 53 -12.79 -16.80 10.95
CA SER A 53 -13.82 -17.06 9.94
C SER A 53 -14.69 -18.26 10.33
N PRO A 54 -16.02 -18.11 10.34
CA PRO A 54 -16.95 -19.22 10.62
C PRO A 54 -17.04 -20.20 9.45
N LEU A 55 -16.48 -19.86 8.28
CA LEU A 55 -16.55 -20.65 7.05
C LEU A 55 -15.34 -21.60 6.86
N VAL A 56 -14.32 -21.50 7.71
CA VAL A 56 -13.17 -22.40 7.67
C VAL A 56 -13.57 -23.74 8.30
N TRP A 57 -13.86 -24.71 7.43
CA TRP A 57 -14.35 -26.04 7.75
C TRP A 57 -13.24 -27.00 8.20
N ASP A 58 -11.98 -26.73 7.86
CA ASP A 58 -10.81 -27.54 8.26
C ASP A 58 -9.75 -26.69 8.99
N ARG A 59 -10.01 -26.40 10.27
CA ARG A 59 -9.12 -25.59 11.13
C ARG A 59 -7.80 -26.30 11.48
N ASN A 60 -7.76 -27.63 11.38
CA ASN A 60 -6.62 -28.43 11.80
C ASN A 60 -5.54 -28.58 10.71
N ASN A 61 -5.81 -28.08 9.49
CA ASN A 61 -4.95 -28.29 8.32
C ASN A 61 -4.46 -26.97 7.69
N MET A 62 -4.30 -25.91 8.50
CA MET A 62 -3.74 -24.61 8.08
C MET A 62 -2.26 -24.33 8.46
N PRO A 63 -1.36 -25.31 8.68
CA PRO A 63 -0.07 -25.01 9.33
C PRO A 63 0.91 -24.22 8.46
N GLU A 64 0.70 -24.14 7.14
CA GLU A 64 1.73 -23.65 6.21
C GLU A 64 1.20 -22.60 5.22
N ILE A 65 0.24 -21.78 5.65
CA ILE A 65 -0.16 -20.61 4.86
C ILE A 65 1.05 -19.68 4.74
N SER A 66 1.36 -19.27 3.51
CA SER A 66 2.35 -18.24 3.20
C SER A 66 1.72 -17.15 2.34
N LEU A 67 2.28 -15.95 2.43
CA LEU A 67 1.76 -14.75 1.83
C LEU A 67 2.93 -13.88 1.35
N ALA A 68 2.83 -13.36 0.13
CA ALA A 68 3.75 -12.36 -0.40
C ALA A 68 2.99 -11.09 -0.80
N LEU A 69 3.56 -9.93 -0.49
CA LEU A 69 2.94 -8.63 -0.80
C LEU A 69 3.44 -8.08 -2.13
N GLY A 70 2.51 -7.63 -2.96
CA GLY A 70 2.76 -6.84 -4.16
C GLY A 70 2.52 -5.35 -3.90
N GLN A 71 1.99 -4.66 -4.90
CA GLN A 71 1.67 -3.24 -4.80
C GLN A 71 0.56 -3.00 -3.75
N CYS A 72 0.77 -2.00 -2.90
CA CYS A 72 -0.21 -1.52 -1.93
C CYS A 72 -0.61 -0.08 -2.26
N ASP A 73 -1.91 0.19 -2.17
CA ASP A 73 -2.49 1.52 -2.35
C ASP A 73 -3.46 1.85 -1.21
N LYS A 74 -3.80 3.12 -1.04
CA LYS A 74 -4.81 3.53 -0.07
C LYS A 74 -6.14 2.86 -0.40
N ASN A 75 -6.75 2.23 0.60
CA ASN A 75 -8.05 1.59 0.41
C ASN A 75 -9.11 2.65 0.07
N SER A 76 -9.83 2.44 -1.03
CA SER A 76 -10.87 3.35 -1.50
C SER A 76 -12.18 3.19 -0.74
N SER A 77 -12.41 2.02 -0.15
CA SER A 77 -13.69 1.63 0.45
C SER A 77 -13.66 1.59 1.98
N GLY A 78 -12.57 2.03 2.60
CA GLY A 78 -12.42 1.94 4.05
C GLY A 78 -11.05 2.39 4.55
N PRO A 79 -10.78 2.19 5.85
CA PRO A 79 -9.48 2.51 6.43
C PRO A 79 -8.36 1.60 5.89
N GLY A 80 -7.13 2.10 6.00
CA GLY A 80 -5.92 1.35 5.68
C GLY A 80 -5.57 1.30 4.20
N VAL A 81 -5.01 0.17 3.79
CA VAL A 81 -4.45 -0.10 2.47
C VAL A 81 -5.08 -1.32 1.84
N SER A 82 -5.04 -1.39 0.51
CA SER A 82 -5.36 -2.57 -0.26
C SER A 82 -4.11 -3.00 -1.01
N CYS A 83 -3.65 -4.22 -0.77
CA CYS A 83 -2.44 -4.76 -1.37
C CYS A 83 -2.77 -5.91 -2.30
N MET A 84 -2.17 -5.94 -3.48
CA MET A 84 -2.06 -7.18 -4.24
C MET A 84 -1.28 -8.18 -3.39
N THR A 85 -1.80 -9.39 -3.26
CA THR A 85 -1.27 -10.38 -2.31
C THR A 85 -1.31 -11.75 -2.95
N SER A 86 -0.17 -12.44 -2.97
CA SER A 86 -0.09 -13.83 -3.43
C SER A 86 -0.19 -14.77 -2.23
N ILE A 87 -1.23 -15.60 -2.18
CA ILE A 87 -1.53 -16.46 -1.03
C ILE A 87 -1.36 -17.92 -1.42
N LYS A 88 -0.60 -18.68 -0.64
CA LYS A 88 -0.57 -20.15 -0.71
C LYS A 88 -1.15 -20.73 0.56
N MET A 89 -2.19 -21.54 0.43
CA MET A 89 -2.83 -22.19 1.58
C MET A 89 -2.02 -23.37 2.14
N SER A 90 -1.20 -24.00 1.29
CA SER A 90 -0.19 -25.00 1.64
C SER A 90 0.98 -24.92 0.65
N PRO A 91 2.14 -25.53 0.93
CA PRO A 91 3.30 -25.44 0.04
C PRO A 91 3.06 -26.05 -1.34
N GLN A 92 2.18 -27.05 -1.43
CA GLN A 92 1.81 -27.74 -2.67
C GLN A 92 0.67 -27.02 -3.41
N ALA A 93 -0.01 -26.07 -2.76
CA ALA A 93 -1.08 -25.30 -3.38
C ALA A 93 -0.53 -24.31 -4.42
N GLN A 94 -1.30 -24.11 -5.48
CA GLN A 94 -1.02 -23.01 -6.41
C GLN A 94 -1.23 -21.67 -5.69
N PRO A 95 -0.34 -20.69 -5.91
CA PRO A 95 -0.52 -19.35 -5.38
C PRO A 95 -1.78 -18.72 -5.98
N LEU A 96 -2.49 -17.98 -5.14
CA LEU A 96 -3.69 -17.27 -5.51
C LEU A 96 -3.51 -15.78 -5.24
N ASP A 97 -3.43 -15.02 -6.32
CA ASP A 97 -3.29 -13.58 -6.25
C ASP A 97 -4.65 -12.93 -6.02
N ARG A 98 -4.75 -12.15 -4.94
CA ARG A 98 -5.95 -11.37 -4.60
C ARG A 98 -5.58 -10.02 -4.04
N VAL A 99 -6.47 -9.06 -4.24
CA VAL A 99 -6.42 -7.81 -3.49
C VAL A 99 -6.93 -8.08 -2.09
N VAL A 100 -6.11 -7.78 -1.09
CA VAL A 100 -6.42 -7.96 0.32
C VAL A 100 -6.32 -6.62 1.03
N GLY A 101 -7.33 -6.29 1.82
CA GLY A 101 -7.33 -5.08 2.64
C GLY A 101 -6.59 -5.30 3.95
N PHE A 102 -5.79 -4.31 4.37
CA PHE A 102 -5.10 -4.28 5.65
C PHE A 102 -5.33 -2.92 6.32
N ALA A 103 -5.71 -2.93 7.60
CA ALA A 103 -5.87 -1.71 8.38
C ALA A 103 -5.31 -1.91 9.79
N LYS A 104 -4.93 -0.84 10.48
CA LYS A 104 -4.59 -0.92 11.90
C LYS A 104 -5.87 -0.93 12.75
N GLY A 105 -6.01 -1.93 13.60
CA GLY A 105 -7.06 -2.00 14.61
C GLY A 105 -6.82 -1.01 15.77
N ALA A 106 -7.72 -0.99 16.75
CA ALA A 106 -7.63 -0.08 17.90
C ALA A 106 -6.35 -0.27 18.75
N SER A 107 -5.77 -1.47 18.74
CA SER A 107 -4.49 -1.79 19.39
C SER A 107 -3.27 -1.32 18.60
N GLY A 108 -3.46 -0.85 17.36
CA GLY A 108 -2.38 -0.56 16.42
C GLY A 108 -1.90 -1.77 15.62
N GLU A 109 -2.36 -2.99 15.94
CA GLU A 109 -2.04 -4.20 15.16
C GLU A 109 -2.72 -4.17 13.78
N TRP A 110 -2.04 -4.71 12.78
CA TRP A 110 -2.62 -4.94 11.46
C TRP A 110 -3.72 -6.02 11.53
N ILE A 111 -4.85 -5.71 10.89
CA ILE A 111 -5.97 -6.62 10.68
C ILE A 111 -6.25 -6.72 9.19
N THR A 112 -6.63 -7.92 8.74
CA THR A 112 -7.09 -8.12 7.38
C THR A 112 -8.57 -7.75 7.28
N THR A 113 -8.90 -6.89 6.34
CA THR A 113 -10.27 -6.53 5.99
C THR A 113 -10.68 -7.32 4.74
N ILE A 114 -11.13 -8.56 4.97
CA ILE A 114 -11.70 -9.40 3.92
C ILE A 114 -13.15 -8.94 3.72
N ASN A 115 -13.44 -8.31 2.58
CA ASN A 115 -14.81 -8.01 2.14
C ASN A 115 -15.44 -9.23 1.46
#